data_AF-A0A0C3DD88-F1
#
_entry.id   AF-A0A0C3DD88-F1
#
_cell.length_a   1.000
_cell.length_b   1.000
_cell.length_c   1.000
_cell.angle_alpha   90.00
_cell.angle_beta   90.00
_cell.angle_gamma   90.00
#
_symmetry.space_group_name_H-M   'P 1'
#
loop_
_entity.id
_entity.type
_entity.pdbx_description
1 polymer ?
#
loop_
_entity_poly.entity_id
_entity_poly.type
_entity_poly.pdbx_seq_one_letter_code
_entity_poly.pdbx_strand_id
1 'polypeptide(L)'
;MARTKVPTPHPKLTVSQKIARCEKFRALTDNVNNACAAYMREVLAISKKHGRSERWVRHQLYLGGNVSKKSCRPNTWNAFVHQRLNDINENLAKGEHWKLMEFVEAHKGTLLSHYSVLTPAQKMRYKDEVTQLHVKKQQTARDNPRGVQCDMEASFDAMDKEWITLSYHLGIEGIFIAVRGGVDDLSGPRLFFTNKAEKFARAVLDLEPHRLALKLEAFVITRLDSCAALTQAPSHGLNQLVSKCHSIIQEGLAIIIKEKYQNDSNVRMNYNNYEGSIVERYGVALVGWPDNLLPV
;
A
#
# COMPACT_ATOMS: atom_id res chain seq x y z
N MET A 1 -30.65 -7.86 -47.96
CA MET A 1 -31.07 -9.10 -47.25
C MET A 1 -30.02 -9.43 -46.21
N ALA A 2 -30.29 -9.16 -44.92
CA ALA A 2 -29.34 -9.40 -43.83
C ALA A 2 -29.46 -10.87 -43.34
N ARG A 3 -28.33 -11.60 -43.34
CA ARG A 3 -28.27 -12.97 -42.80
C ARG A 3 -28.27 -12.94 -41.27
N THR A 4 -29.37 -13.34 -40.66
CA THR A 4 -29.46 -13.66 -39.23
C THR A 4 -28.61 -14.88 -38.92
N LYS A 5 -27.52 -14.71 -38.15
CA LYS A 5 -26.71 -15.82 -37.63
C LYS A 5 -27.50 -16.52 -36.52
N VAL A 6 -27.91 -17.76 -36.75
CA VAL A 6 -28.52 -18.62 -35.72
C VAL A 6 -27.42 -19.02 -34.71
N PRO A 7 -27.65 -18.91 -33.39
CA PRO A 7 -26.66 -19.31 -32.40
C PRO A 7 -26.49 -20.83 -32.41
N THR A 8 -25.30 -21.32 -32.74
CA THR A 8 -24.95 -22.74 -32.63
C THR A 8 -24.88 -23.13 -31.15
N PRO A 9 -25.67 -24.11 -30.67
CA PRO A 9 -25.61 -24.54 -29.28
C PRO A 9 -24.28 -25.23 -29.00
N HIS A 10 -23.57 -24.77 -27.97
CA HIS A 10 -22.35 -25.42 -27.52
C HIS A 10 -22.67 -26.83 -26.99
N PRO A 11 -21.87 -27.85 -27.34
CA PRO A 11 -22.09 -29.22 -26.85
C PRO A 11 -22.01 -29.25 -25.32
N LYS A 12 -23.05 -29.81 -24.69
CA LYS A 12 -23.13 -29.94 -23.24
C LYS A 12 -22.11 -30.98 -22.75
N LEU A 13 -21.24 -30.58 -21.83
CA LEU A 13 -20.27 -31.48 -21.21
C LEU A 13 -20.97 -32.64 -20.50
N THR A 14 -20.46 -33.84 -20.75
CA THR A 14 -20.90 -35.06 -20.04
C THR A 14 -20.54 -35.00 -18.55
N VAL A 15 -21.25 -35.76 -17.72
CA VAL A 15 -21.01 -35.80 -16.26
C VAL A 15 -19.57 -36.21 -15.96
N SER A 16 -19.00 -37.17 -16.69
CA SER A 16 -17.61 -37.59 -16.57
C SER A 16 -16.61 -36.48 -16.90
N GLN A 17 -16.87 -35.68 -17.95
CA GLN A 17 -16.03 -34.52 -18.28
C GLN A 17 -16.10 -33.41 -17.22
N LYS A 18 -17.26 -33.23 -16.57
CA LYS A 18 -17.41 -32.28 -15.47
C LYS A 18 -16.61 -32.74 -14.24
N ILE A 19 -16.73 -34.01 -13.86
CA ILE A 19 -15.98 -34.59 -12.74
C ILE A 19 -14.47 -34.48 -12.98
N ALA A 20 -13.98 -34.88 -14.15
CA ALA A 20 -12.55 -34.79 -14.50
C ALA A 20 -12.03 -33.34 -14.50
N ARG A 21 -12.85 -32.37 -14.91
CA ARG A 21 -12.49 -30.94 -14.81
C ARG A 21 -12.44 -30.46 -13.37
N CYS A 22 -13.39 -30.85 -12.53
CA CYS A 22 -13.38 -30.52 -11.11
C CYS A 22 -12.15 -31.11 -10.40
N GLU A 23 -11.79 -32.36 -10.70
CA GLU A 23 -10.59 -33.01 -10.13
C GLU A 23 -9.31 -32.31 -10.57
N LYS A 24 -9.16 -31.99 -11.86
CA LYS A 24 -8.01 -31.22 -12.37
C LYS A 24 -7.92 -29.83 -11.73
N PHE A 25 -9.06 -29.16 -11.55
CA PHE A 25 -9.09 -27.86 -10.90
C PHE A 25 -8.69 -27.96 -9.43
N ARG A 26 -9.22 -28.94 -8.68
CA ARG A 26 -8.82 -29.19 -7.29
C ARG A 26 -7.34 -29.47 -7.17
N ALA A 27 -6.81 -30.38 -7.99
CA ALA A 27 -5.38 -30.71 -8.00
C ALA A 27 -4.51 -29.48 -8.32
N LEU A 28 -4.95 -28.63 -9.25
CA LEU A 28 -4.25 -27.38 -9.55
C LEU A 28 -4.28 -26.41 -8.35
N THR A 29 -5.45 -26.22 -7.74
CA THR A 29 -5.60 -25.36 -6.55
C THR A 29 -4.76 -25.87 -5.39
N ASP A 30 -4.74 -27.18 -5.13
CA ASP A 30 -3.93 -27.80 -4.09
C ASP A 30 -2.44 -27.62 -4.36
N ASN A 31 -2.00 -27.79 -5.61
CA ASN A 31 -0.61 -27.54 -6.00
C ASN A 31 -0.20 -26.07 -5.80
N VAL A 32 -1.07 -25.12 -6.14
CA VAL A 32 -0.83 -23.69 -5.92
C VAL A 32 -0.76 -23.38 -4.42
N ASN A 33 -1.68 -23.91 -3.62
CA ASN A 33 -1.69 -23.73 -2.17
C ASN A 33 -0.43 -24.32 -1.52
N ASN A 34 0.00 -25.51 -1.96
CA ASN A 34 1.22 -26.15 -1.50
C ASN A 34 2.47 -25.33 -1.84
N ALA A 35 2.52 -24.74 -3.04
CA ALA A 35 3.61 -23.84 -3.44
C ALA A 35 3.64 -22.56 -2.58
N CYS A 36 2.47 -21.95 -2.34
CA CYS A 36 2.35 -20.80 -1.43
C CYS A 36 2.81 -21.14 0.00
N ALA A 37 2.43 -22.31 0.52
CA ALA A 37 2.84 -22.76 1.84
C ALA A 37 4.36 -23.06 1.92
N ALA A 38 4.94 -23.64 0.87
CA ALA A 38 6.39 -23.84 0.78
C ALA A 38 7.14 -22.51 0.77
N TYR A 39 6.70 -21.55 -0.07
CA TYR A 39 7.26 -20.20 -0.11
C TYR A 39 7.24 -19.52 1.26
N MET A 40 6.13 -19.60 1.99
CA MET A 40 6.01 -19.03 3.32
C MET A 40 6.95 -19.69 4.35
N ARG A 41 7.15 -21.00 4.27
CA ARG A 41 8.12 -21.71 5.12
C ARG A 41 9.56 -21.25 4.86
N GLU A 42 9.94 -21.07 3.60
CA GLU A 42 11.27 -20.56 3.23
C GLU A 42 11.49 -19.12 3.71
N VAL A 43 10.48 -18.26 3.54
CA VAL A 43 10.49 -16.89 4.07
C VAL A 43 10.76 -16.88 5.57
N LEU A 44 10.04 -17.73 6.32
CA LEU A 44 10.21 -17.86 7.77
C LEU A 44 11.60 -18.38 8.15
N ALA A 45 12.13 -19.35 7.40
CA ALA A 45 13.47 -19.91 7.63
C ALA A 45 14.57 -18.85 7.43
N ILE A 46 14.50 -18.08 6.33
CA ILE A 46 15.44 -16.99 6.02
C ILE A 46 15.33 -15.87 7.05
N SER A 47 14.10 -15.49 7.42
CA SER A 47 13.79 -14.48 8.45
C SER A 47 14.47 -14.83 9.77
N LYS A 48 14.26 -16.07 10.26
CA LYS A 48 14.88 -16.57 11.50
C LYS A 48 16.40 -16.67 11.42
N LYS A 49 16.94 -17.17 10.29
CA LYS A 49 18.39 -17.36 10.11
C LYS A 49 19.17 -16.04 10.12
N HIS A 50 18.58 -14.97 9.57
CA HIS A 50 19.26 -13.69 9.37
C HIS A 50 18.74 -12.54 10.25
N GLY A 51 17.78 -12.81 11.15
CA GLY A 51 17.21 -11.81 12.05
C GLY A 51 16.50 -10.66 11.33
N ARG A 52 15.90 -10.93 10.16
CA ARG A 52 15.19 -9.94 9.34
C ARG A 52 13.68 -10.16 9.43
N SER A 53 12.88 -9.12 9.25
CA SER A 53 11.43 -9.27 9.25
C SER A 53 10.95 -10.10 8.05
N GLU A 54 9.88 -10.90 8.23
CA GLU A 54 9.31 -11.70 7.14
C GLU A 54 8.91 -10.84 5.94
N ARG A 55 8.37 -9.64 6.21
CA ARG A 55 8.02 -8.67 5.17
C ARG A 55 9.23 -8.29 4.33
N TRP A 56 10.37 -8.00 4.97
CA TRP A 56 11.61 -7.68 4.27
C TRP A 56 12.07 -8.83 3.38
N VAL A 57 12.02 -10.07 3.90
CA VAL A 57 12.40 -11.28 3.15
C VAL A 57 11.46 -11.52 1.95
N ARG A 58 10.14 -11.39 2.14
CA ARG A 58 9.15 -11.51 1.04
C ARG A 58 9.38 -10.47 -0.03
N HIS A 59 9.65 -9.23 0.38
CA HIS A 59 9.91 -8.14 -0.54
C HIS A 59 11.15 -8.43 -1.39
N GLN A 60 12.23 -8.90 -0.78
CA GLN A 60 13.47 -9.26 -1.48
C GLN A 60 13.29 -10.44 -2.45
N LEU A 61 12.56 -11.49 -2.06
CA LEU A 61 12.27 -12.64 -2.93
C LEU A 61 11.38 -12.24 -4.12
N TYR A 62 10.40 -11.36 -3.92
CA TYR A 62 9.52 -10.87 -4.98
C TYR A 62 10.25 -9.92 -5.93
N LEU A 63 11.08 -9.02 -5.39
CA LEU A 63 11.87 -8.09 -6.17
C LEU A 63 12.97 -8.76 -6.98
N GLY A 64 13.56 -9.87 -6.53
CA GLY A 64 14.45 -10.69 -7.38
C GLY A 64 13.80 -11.07 -8.73
N GLY A 65 12.48 -11.24 -8.74
CA GLY A 65 11.68 -11.47 -9.97
C GLY A 65 11.45 -10.22 -10.82
N ASN A 66 11.34 -9.03 -10.22
CA ASN A 66 11.16 -7.75 -10.94
C ASN A 66 12.47 -7.10 -11.37
N VAL A 67 13.57 -7.27 -10.62
CA VAL A 67 14.93 -6.90 -11.03
C VAL A 67 15.35 -7.68 -12.30
N SER A 68 14.79 -8.88 -12.50
CA SER A 68 14.92 -9.64 -13.76
C SER A 68 14.04 -9.12 -14.91
N LYS A 69 13.04 -8.26 -14.65
CA LYS A 69 12.13 -7.76 -15.69
C LYS A 69 12.66 -6.47 -16.31
N LYS A 70 12.89 -6.57 -17.63
CA LYS A 70 13.33 -5.54 -18.58
C LYS A 70 14.76 -5.03 -18.41
N SER A 71 15.74 -5.94 -18.36
CA SER A 71 17.05 -5.59 -18.93
C SER A 71 16.90 -5.52 -20.45
N CYS A 72 16.90 -4.31 -21.02
CA CYS A 72 17.01 -4.15 -22.46
C CYS A 72 18.31 -4.83 -22.92
N ARG A 73 18.22 -5.65 -23.98
CA ARG A 73 19.40 -6.35 -24.53
C ARG A 73 20.50 -5.32 -24.78
N PRO A 74 21.71 -5.50 -24.23
CA PRO A 74 22.79 -4.54 -24.44
C PRO A 74 23.05 -4.37 -25.93
N ASN A 75 23.01 -3.13 -26.40
CA ASN A 75 23.42 -2.79 -27.75
C ASN A 75 24.95 -2.91 -27.83
N THR A 76 25.46 -3.66 -28.81
CA THR A 76 26.89 -3.87 -29.03
C THR A 76 27.65 -2.59 -29.28
N TRP A 77 27.02 -1.60 -29.94
CA TRP A 77 27.59 -0.27 -30.13
C TRP A 77 27.74 0.47 -28.80
N ASN A 78 26.68 0.47 -27.96
CA ASN A 78 26.72 1.14 -26.66
C ASN A 78 27.75 0.49 -25.74
N ALA A 79 27.85 -0.85 -25.76
CA ALA A 79 28.87 -1.59 -25.00
C ALA A 79 30.29 -1.15 -25.40
N PHE A 80 30.57 -1.10 -26.71
CA PHE A 80 31.86 -0.67 -27.24
C PHE A 80 32.19 0.78 -26.85
N VAL A 81 31.23 1.70 -26.99
CA VAL A 81 31.44 3.12 -26.63
C VAL A 81 31.69 3.28 -25.14
N HIS A 82 30.94 2.58 -24.28
CA HIS A 82 31.14 2.63 -22.83
C HIS A 82 32.51 2.12 -22.41
N GLN A 83 32.99 1.05 -23.04
CA GLN A 83 34.32 0.53 -22.73
C GLN A 83 35.42 1.49 -23.16
N ARG A 84 35.35 2.04 -24.37
CA ARG A 84 36.32 3.04 -24.83
C ARG A 84 36.33 4.29 -23.98
N LEU A 85 35.15 4.72 -23.52
CA LEU A 85 35.04 5.83 -22.58
C LEU A 85 35.72 5.49 -21.24
N ASN A 86 35.53 4.27 -20.72
CA ASN A 86 36.19 3.84 -19.49
C ASN A 86 37.70 3.75 -19.66
N ASP A 87 38.21 3.16 -20.75
CA ASP A 87 39.65 3.07 -21.04
C ASP A 87 40.31 4.45 -21.05
N ILE A 88 39.63 5.45 -21.62
CA ILE A 88 40.14 6.83 -21.69
C ILE A 88 40.03 7.52 -20.33
N ASN A 89 38.91 7.34 -19.63
CA ASN A 89 38.70 7.95 -18.31
C ASN A 89 39.59 7.34 -17.21
N GLU A 90 40.03 6.09 -17.33
CA GLU A 90 41.00 5.46 -16.42
C GLU A 90 42.39 6.10 -16.52
N ASN A 91 42.74 6.66 -17.69
CA ASN A 91 44.02 7.31 -17.93
C ASN A 91 44.02 8.81 -17.55
N LEU A 92 42.88 9.37 -17.14
CA LEU A 92 42.76 10.78 -16.76
C LEU A 92 42.85 10.98 -15.24
N ALA A 93 43.29 12.16 -14.83
CA ALA A 93 43.38 12.52 -13.43
C ALA A 93 41.99 12.58 -12.76
N LYS A 94 41.95 12.25 -11.47
CA LYS A 94 40.70 12.16 -10.69
C LYS A 94 40.01 13.54 -10.60
N GLY A 95 39.06 13.78 -11.50
CA GLY A 95 38.32 15.04 -11.62
C GLY A 95 38.03 15.43 -13.06
N GLU A 96 38.91 15.05 -13.99
CA GLU A 96 38.77 15.28 -15.42
C GLU A 96 38.25 13.99 -16.08
N HIS A 97 36.94 13.82 -16.09
CA HIS A 97 36.29 12.69 -16.77
C HIS A 97 35.44 13.21 -17.91
N TRP A 98 35.48 12.49 -19.04
CA TRP A 98 34.59 12.79 -20.14
C TRP A 98 33.17 12.35 -19.80
N LYS A 99 32.20 13.23 -20.02
CA LYS A 99 30.79 12.82 -20.06
C LYS A 99 30.51 12.08 -21.37
N LEU A 100 29.62 11.10 -21.33
CA LEU A 100 29.32 10.24 -22.48
C LEU A 100 28.89 11.04 -23.73
N MET A 101 28.06 12.07 -23.54
CA MET A 101 27.59 12.92 -24.65
C MET A 101 28.74 13.69 -25.31
N GLU A 102 29.57 14.35 -24.50
CA GLU A 102 30.73 15.13 -24.93
C GLU A 102 31.77 14.23 -25.64
N PHE A 103 31.97 13.01 -25.14
CA PHE A 103 32.86 12.02 -25.74
C PHE A 103 32.40 11.54 -27.11
N VAL A 104 31.11 11.19 -27.23
CA VAL A 104 30.53 10.69 -28.49
C VAL A 104 30.55 11.78 -29.55
N GLU A 105 30.31 13.04 -29.18
CA GLU A 105 30.35 14.16 -30.11
C GLU A 105 31.78 14.42 -30.62
N ALA A 106 32.78 14.42 -29.72
CA ALA A 106 34.18 14.64 -30.07
C ALA A 106 34.83 13.50 -30.88
N HIS A 107 34.45 12.23 -30.62
CA HIS A 107 35.11 11.05 -31.18
C HIS A 107 34.23 10.25 -32.17
N LYS A 108 33.12 10.83 -32.65
CA LYS A 108 32.14 10.12 -33.48
C LYS A 108 32.76 9.42 -34.70
N GLY A 109 33.66 10.10 -35.41
CA GLY A 109 34.29 9.58 -36.63
C GLY A 109 35.22 8.40 -36.37
N THR A 110 36.03 8.47 -35.33
CA THR A 110 37.00 7.41 -34.97
C THR A 110 36.31 6.21 -34.32
N LEU A 111 35.24 6.44 -33.56
CA LEU A 111 34.43 5.36 -32.98
C LEU A 111 33.73 4.54 -34.06
N LEU A 112 33.17 5.18 -35.09
CA LEU A 112 32.48 4.51 -36.20
C LEU A 112 33.45 3.66 -37.04
N SER A 113 34.66 4.19 -37.33
CA SER A 113 35.68 3.44 -38.08
C SER A 113 36.23 2.26 -37.28
N HIS A 114 36.47 2.43 -35.98
CA HIS A 114 36.95 1.33 -35.14
C HIS A 114 35.88 0.24 -34.98
N TYR A 115 34.60 0.61 -34.94
CA TYR A 115 33.53 -0.37 -34.80
C TYR A 115 33.22 -1.16 -36.07
N SER A 116 33.42 -0.57 -37.25
CA SER A 116 33.23 -1.28 -38.51
C SER A 116 34.30 -2.37 -38.72
N VAL A 117 35.53 -2.14 -38.24
CA VAL A 117 36.66 -3.09 -38.32
C VAL A 117 36.52 -4.26 -37.33
N LEU A 118 35.72 -4.12 -36.27
CA LEU A 118 35.54 -5.16 -35.25
C LEU A 118 34.91 -6.44 -35.82
N THR A 119 35.52 -7.57 -35.48
CA THR A 119 35.01 -8.90 -35.80
C THR A 119 33.73 -9.23 -35.01
N PRO A 120 32.87 -10.12 -35.52
CA PRO A 120 31.67 -10.56 -34.80
C PRO A 120 31.96 -11.17 -33.42
N ALA A 121 33.09 -11.88 -33.29
CA ALA A 121 33.52 -12.48 -32.03
C ALA A 121 33.85 -11.43 -30.97
N GLN A 122 34.51 -10.32 -31.34
CA GLN A 122 34.79 -9.21 -30.43
C GLN A 122 33.51 -8.47 -30.02
N LYS A 123 32.57 -8.27 -30.98
CA LYS A 123 31.26 -7.67 -30.69
C LYS A 123 30.45 -8.49 -29.69
N MET A 124 30.52 -9.82 -29.76
CA MET A 124 29.88 -10.71 -28.78
C MET A 124 30.53 -10.62 -27.40
N ARG A 125 31.87 -10.57 -27.31
CA ARG A 125 32.57 -10.39 -26.03
C ARG A 125 32.11 -9.12 -25.30
N TYR A 126 32.01 -8.00 -26.01
CA TYR A 126 31.51 -6.75 -25.42
C TYR A 126 30.09 -6.86 -24.90
N LYS A 127 29.24 -7.61 -25.59
CA LYS A 127 27.86 -7.86 -25.15
C LYS A 127 27.83 -8.73 -23.89
N ASP A 128 28.67 -9.75 -23.84
CA ASP A 128 28.75 -10.68 -22.71
C ASP A 128 29.30 -9.98 -21.45
N GLU A 129 30.34 -9.15 -21.60
CA GLU A 129 30.90 -8.34 -20.52
C GLU A 129 29.86 -7.39 -19.91
N VAL A 130 29.11 -6.66 -20.73
CA VAL A 130 28.04 -5.77 -20.25
C VAL A 130 26.91 -6.57 -19.59
N THR A 131 26.59 -7.74 -20.13
CA THR A 131 25.57 -8.62 -19.54
C THR A 131 26.01 -9.14 -18.17
N GLN A 132 27.28 -9.53 -18.01
CA GLN A 132 27.85 -9.95 -16.72
C GLN A 132 27.88 -8.79 -15.71
N LEU A 133 28.24 -7.58 -16.14
CA LEU A 133 28.19 -6.38 -15.31
C LEU A 133 26.76 -6.07 -14.86
N HIS A 134 25.76 -6.22 -15.73
CA HIS A 134 24.35 -6.08 -15.37
C HIS A 134 23.94 -7.09 -14.31
N VAL A 135 24.28 -8.38 -14.48
CA VAL A 135 23.98 -9.44 -13.51
C VAL A 135 24.63 -9.15 -12.15
N LYS A 136 25.91 -8.73 -12.13
CA LYS A 136 26.64 -8.37 -10.91
C LYS A 136 26.03 -7.15 -10.20
N LYS A 137 25.60 -6.14 -10.96
CA LYS A 137 24.91 -4.96 -10.40
C LYS A 137 23.52 -5.30 -9.86
N GLN A 138 22.77 -6.14 -10.57
CA GLN A 138 21.46 -6.62 -10.11
C GLN A 138 21.55 -7.41 -8.80
N GLN A 139 22.59 -8.24 -8.65
CA GLN A 139 22.84 -8.97 -7.39
C GLN A 139 23.16 -8.06 -6.20
N THR A 140 23.61 -6.82 -6.45
CA THR A 140 24.02 -5.87 -5.41
C THR A 140 22.98 -4.76 -5.20
N ALA A 141 21.90 -4.75 -5.98
CA ALA A 141 20.86 -3.73 -5.88
C ALA A 141 20.19 -3.79 -4.51
N ARG A 142 20.42 -2.77 -3.70
CA ARG A 142 19.67 -2.53 -2.47
C ARG A 142 18.43 -1.72 -2.81
N ASP A 143 17.32 -2.05 -2.17
CA ASP A 143 16.09 -1.28 -2.31
C ASP A 143 16.30 0.13 -1.78
N ASN A 144 16.35 1.09 -2.69
CA ASN A 144 16.15 2.48 -2.33
C ASN A 144 14.63 2.67 -2.11
N PRO A 145 14.17 3.19 -0.96
CA PRO A 145 12.74 3.45 -0.74
C PRO A 145 12.13 4.33 -1.84
N ARG A 146 12.92 5.22 -2.46
CA ARG A 146 12.48 5.99 -3.63
C ARG A 146 12.28 5.13 -4.89
N GLY A 147 13.11 4.11 -5.10
CA GLY A 147 12.97 3.19 -6.23
C GLY A 147 11.67 2.38 -6.12
N VAL A 148 11.39 1.87 -4.93
CA VAL A 148 10.12 1.17 -4.64
C VAL A 148 8.92 2.08 -4.86
N GLN A 149 9.01 3.35 -4.45
CA GLN A 149 7.97 4.34 -4.74
C GLN A 149 7.78 4.54 -6.25
N CYS A 150 8.85 4.77 -7.02
CA CYS A 150 8.74 4.96 -8.47
C CYS A 150 8.13 3.74 -9.18
N ASP A 151 8.51 2.53 -8.78
CA ASP A 151 7.95 1.30 -9.34
C ASP A 151 6.46 1.14 -9.03
N MET A 152 6.07 1.50 -7.80
CA MET A 152 4.67 1.54 -7.37
C MET A 152 3.88 2.55 -8.19
N GLU A 153 4.38 3.77 -8.35
CA GLU A 153 3.74 4.84 -9.14
C GLU A 153 3.57 4.42 -10.60
N ALA A 154 4.61 3.87 -11.23
CA ALA A 154 4.52 3.38 -12.60
C ALA A 154 3.48 2.25 -12.77
N SER A 155 3.33 1.40 -11.76
CA SER A 155 2.33 0.33 -11.76
C SER A 155 0.91 0.89 -11.64
N PHE A 156 0.68 1.87 -10.76
CA PHE A 156 -0.62 2.54 -10.63
C PHE A 156 -0.98 3.35 -11.88
N ASP A 157 -0.03 4.06 -12.48
CA ASP A 157 -0.26 4.79 -13.74
C ASP A 157 -0.67 3.84 -14.88
N ALA A 158 -0.14 2.61 -14.90
CA ALA A 158 -0.55 1.59 -15.86
C ALA A 158 -1.98 1.10 -15.58
N MET A 159 -2.33 0.85 -14.31
CA MET A 159 -3.68 0.47 -13.89
C MET A 159 -4.71 1.56 -14.21
N ASP A 160 -4.37 2.83 -13.97
CA ASP A 160 -5.24 3.97 -14.29
C ASP A 160 -5.56 4.01 -15.79
N LYS A 161 -4.56 3.82 -16.65
CA LYS A 161 -4.76 3.78 -18.10
C LYS A 161 -5.64 2.62 -18.54
N GLU A 162 -5.44 1.44 -17.97
CA GLU A 162 -6.27 0.27 -18.26
C GLU A 162 -7.71 0.49 -17.78
N TRP A 163 -7.90 1.06 -16.60
CA TRP A 163 -9.22 1.31 -16.04
C TRP A 163 -9.97 2.40 -16.81
N ILE A 164 -9.29 3.48 -17.22
CA ILE A 164 -9.84 4.49 -18.11
C ILE A 164 -10.30 3.85 -19.42
N THR A 165 -9.47 2.97 -19.99
CA THR A 165 -9.80 2.25 -21.24
C THR A 165 -11.04 1.37 -21.07
N LEU A 166 -11.14 0.63 -19.97
CA LEU A 166 -12.31 -0.19 -19.63
C LEU A 166 -13.56 0.67 -19.43
N SER A 167 -13.42 1.82 -18.78
CA SER A 167 -14.54 2.74 -18.55
C SER A 167 -15.09 3.28 -19.87
N TYR A 168 -14.21 3.69 -20.79
CA TYR A 168 -14.62 4.17 -22.10
C TYR A 168 -15.17 3.06 -23.01
N HIS A 169 -14.55 1.88 -23.02
CA HIS A 169 -14.89 0.83 -23.98
C HIS A 169 -16.09 -0.02 -23.54
N LEU A 170 -16.25 -0.26 -22.23
CA LEU A 170 -17.26 -1.16 -21.69
C LEU A 170 -18.31 -0.42 -20.85
N GLY A 171 -18.14 0.89 -20.61
CA GLY A 171 -19.04 1.66 -19.75
C GLY A 171 -18.94 1.27 -18.27
N ILE A 172 -17.84 0.61 -17.87
CA ILE A 172 -17.63 0.19 -16.49
C ILE A 172 -17.29 1.41 -15.64
N GLU A 173 -17.97 1.53 -14.52
CA GLU A 173 -17.75 2.57 -13.52
C GLU A 173 -17.24 1.88 -12.24
N GLY A 174 -16.27 2.46 -11.57
CA GLY A 174 -15.72 1.85 -10.38
C GLY A 174 -14.75 2.75 -9.62
N ILE A 175 -14.35 2.24 -8.46
CA ILE A 175 -13.42 2.90 -7.55
C ILE A 175 -12.34 1.91 -7.17
N PHE A 176 -11.11 2.39 -7.02
CA PHE A 176 -10.09 1.65 -6.30
C PHE A 176 -9.32 2.58 -5.36
N ILE A 177 -8.96 2.02 -4.21
CA ILE A 177 -8.18 2.70 -3.18
C ILE A 177 -7.04 1.77 -2.82
N ALA A 178 -5.81 2.27 -2.93
CA ALA A 178 -4.62 1.54 -2.53
C ALA A 178 -3.87 2.35 -1.48
N VAL A 179 -3.56 1.71 -0.35
CA VAL A 179 -2.87 2.33 0.78
C VAL A 179 -1.62 1.53 1.13
N ARG A 180 -0.60 2.20 1.66
CA ARG A 180 0.62 1.51 2.11
C ARG A 180 0.35 0.63 3.33
N GLY A 181 1.06 -0.49 3.40
CA GLY A 181 0.92 -1.48 4.47
C GLY A 181 1.83 -1.24 5.68
N GLY A 182 2.74 -0.27 5.62
CA GLY A 182 3.69 -0.01 6.70
C GLY A 182 4.24 1.41 6.68
N VAL A 183 4.83 1.81 7.80
CA VAL A 183 5.36 3.17 7.99
C VAL A 183 6.62 3.43 7.15
N ASP A 184 7.33 2.35 6.78
CA ASP A 184 8.60 2.41 6.03
C ASP A 184 8.42 2.85 4.57
N ASP A 185 7.22 2.70 4.01
CA ASP A 185 6.94 3.08 2.62
C ASP A 185 6.65 4.59 2.55
N LEU A 186 7.30 5.29 1.62
CA LEU A 186 7.13 6.74 1.40
C LEU A 186 5.90 7.09 0.52
N SER A 187 5.21 6.08 -0.02
CA SER A 187 4.10 6.27 -0.94
C SER A 187 2.82 6.67 -0.20
N GLY A 188 2.22 7.79 -0.60
CA GLY A 188 0.87 8.18 -0.14
C GLY A 188 -0.25 7.30 -0.72
N PRO A 189 -1.48 7.44 -0.21
CA PRO A 189 -2.63 6.67 -0.68
C PRO A 189 -2.98 7.05 -2.13
N ARG A 190 -3.18 6.04 -2.97
CA ARG A 190 -3.57 6.18 -4.38
C ARG A 190 -5.07 5.93 -4.52
N LEU A 191 -5.70 6.83 -5.28
CA LEU A 191 -7.14 6.92 -5.40
C LEU A 191 -7.49 7.03 -6.87
N PHE A 192 -8.42 6.19 -7.29
CA PHE A 192 -9.00 6.29 -8.62
C PHE A 192 -10.51 6.19 -8.52
N PHE A 193 -11.18 7.13 -9.18
CA PHE A 193 -12.63 7.18 -9.27
C PHE A 193 -13.03 7.48 -10.69
N THR A 194 -13.97 6.72 -11.22
CA THR A 194 -14.70 7.16 -12.41
C THR A 194 -15.74 8.23 -12.04
N ASN A 195 -16.12 9.07 -13.00
CA ASN A 195 -16.99 10.23 -12.77
C ASN A 195 -18.32 9.89 -12.07
N LYS A 196 -18.97 8.76 -12.40
CA LYS A 196 -20.22 8.37 -11.74
C LYS A 196 -19.97 7.80 -10.35
N ALA A 197 -18.88 7.06 -10.19
CA ALA A 197 -18.54 6.43 -8.93
C ALA A 197 -18.11 7.47 -7.88
N GLU A 198 -17.43 8.54 -8.29
CA GLU A 198 -17.12 9.67 -7.41
C GLU A 198 -18.39 10.39 -6.95
N LYS A 199 -19.32 10.66 -7.88
CA LYS A 199 -20.62 11.27 -7.55
C LYS A 199 -21.41 10.39 -6.59
N PHE A 200 -21.41 9.08 -6.79
CA PHE A 200 -22.04 8.13 -5.87
C PHE A 200 -21.41 8.19 -4.47
N ALA A 201 -20.07 8.18 -4.38
CA ALA A 201 -19.37 8.25 -3.09
C ALA A 201 -19.70 9.54 -2.33
N ARG A 202 -19.73 10.69 -3.01
CA ARG A 202 -20.03 11.97 -2.36
C ARG A 202 -21.51 12.19 -2.08
N ALA A 203 -22.39 11.87 -3.02
CA ALA A 203 -23.80 12.22 -2.92
C ALA A 203 -24.66 11.17 -2.20
N VAL A 204 -24.28 9.89 -2.28
CA VAL A 204 -25.05 8.79 -1.68
C VAL A 204 -24.41 8.32 -0.37
N LEU A 205 -23.08 8.16 -0.36
CA LEU A 205 -22.39 7.69 0.85
C LEU A 205 -22.00 8.84 1.79
N ASP A 206 -22.10 10.11 1.36
CA ASP A 206 -21.60 11.27 2.09
C ASP A 206 -20.13 11.11 2.54
N LEU A 207 -19.35 10.41 1.70
CA LEU A 207 -17.95 10.15 1.95
C LEU A 207 -17.10 10.98 0.99
N GLU A 208 -16.24 11.79 1.57
CA GLU A 208 -15.15 12.40 0.81
C GLU A 208 -14.11 11.30 0.47
N PRO A 209 -13.86 11.02 -0.82
CA PRO A 209 -12.97 9.95 -1.27
C PRO A 209 -11.57 9.99 -0.65
N HIS A 210 -11.00 11.19 -0.54
CA HIS A 210 -9.66 11.37 -0.01
C HIS A 210 -9.59 11.06 1.50
N ARG A 211 -10.58 11.55 2.26
CA ARG A 211 -10.70 11.24 3.69
C ARG A 211 -10.93 9.76 3.96
N LEU A 212 -11.67 9.07 3.09
CA LEU A 212 -11.83 7.61 3.17
C LEU A 212 -10.47 6.90 2.98
N ALA A 213 -9.66 7.35 2.02
CA ALA A 213 -8.32 6.82 1.76
C ALA A 213 -7.41 6.95 2.98
N LEU A 214 -7.35 8.14 3.58
CA LEU A 214 -6.53 8.43 4.75
C LEU A 214 -6.97 7.62 5.97
N LYS A 215 -8.29 7.44 6.16
CA LYS A 215 -8.83 6.58 7.22
C LYS A 215 -8.44 5.12 7.01
N LEU A 216 -8.52 4.64 5.77
CA LEU A 216 -8.12 3.28 5.41
C LEU A 216 -6.61 3.08 5.62
N GLU A 217 -5.79 4.05 5.21
CA GLU A 217 -4.35 4.01 5.42
C GLU A 217 -4.00 4.00 6.91
N ALA A 218 -4.61 4.91 7.69
CA ALA A 218 -4.42 4.95 9.13
C ALA A 218 -4.79 3.60 9.77
N PHE A 219 -5.90 3.00 9.38
CA PHE A 219 -6.35 1.69 9.87
C PHE A 219 -5.34 0.56 9.54
N VAL A 220 -4.86 0.52 8.30
CA VAL A 220 -3.89 -0.50 7.85
C VAL A 220 -2.53 -0.33 8.55
N ILE A 221 -2.05 0.91 8.70
CA ILE A 221 -0.75 1.20 9.34
C ILE A 221 -0.81 0.91 10.85
N THR A 222 -1.89 1.30 11.52
CA THR A 222 -2.06 1.04 12.96
C THR A 222 -2.23 -0.45 13.27
N ARG A 223 -2.45 -1.30 12.26
CA ARG A 223 -2.65 -2.75 12.41
C ARG A 223 -3.64 -3.05 13.53
N LEU A 224 -4.81 -2.41 13.47
CA LEU A 224 -5.94 -2.76 14.31
C LEU A 224 -6.52 -4.12 13.84
N ASP A 225 -5.69 -5.18 13.86
CA ASP A 225 -6.06 -6.55 13.50
C ASP A 225 -7.07 -7.15 14.50
N SER A 226 -7.31 -6.43 15.59
CA SER A 226 -8.40 -6.71 16.49
C SER A 226 -9.72 -6.26 15.85
N CYS A 227 -10.43 -7.17 15.19
CA CYS A 227 -11.89 -7.04 15.03
C CYS A 227 -12.61 -6.83 16.38
N ALA A 228 -11.95 -7.08 17.52
CA ALA A 228 -12.40 -6.68 18.85
C ALA A 228 -12.33 -5.15 19.12
N ALA A 229 -11.49 -4.41 18.41
CA ALA A 229 -11.30 -2.97 18.59
C ALA A 229 -12.25 -2.12 17.74
N LEU A 230 -12.83 -2.66 16.66
CA LEU A 230 -13.86 -1.94 15.88
C LEU A 230 -15.27 -2.06 16.49
N THR A 231 -15.53 -3.07 17.32
CA THR A 231 -16.66 -3.09 18.25
C THR A 231 -16.42 -2.23 19.50
N GLN A 232 -15.20 -1.74 19.69
CA GLN A 232 -14.90 -0.68 20.65
C GLN A 232 -14.79 0.64 19.90
N ALA A 233 -15.94 1.19 19.48
CA ALA A 233 -16.10 2.66 19.52
C ALA A 233 -15.42 3.12 20.81
N PRO A 234 -14.48 4.10 20.76
CA PRO A 234 -13.40 4.26 21.75
C PRO A 234 -13.99 3.95 23.10
N SER A 235 -13.76 2.73 23.57
CA SER A 235 -14.41 2.31 24.79
C SER A 235 -13.63 3.07 25.82
N HIS A 236 -14.08 4.29 26.10
CA HIS A 236 -13.99 4.87 27.40
C HIS A 236 -14.32 3.70 28.31
N GLY A 237 -13.28 3.07 28.88
CA GLY A 237 -13.50 1.98 29.82
C GLY A 237 -14.55 2.49 30.80
N LEU A 238 -15.48 1.65 31.25
CA LEU A 238 -16.66 2.08 32.01
C LEU A 238 -16.35 3.21 33.03
N ASN A 239 -15.20 3.12 33.69
CA ASN A 239 -14.63 4.14 34.59
C ASN A 239 -14.40 5.53 33.96
N GLN A 240 -13.95 5.66 32.72
CA GLN A 240 -13.83 6.92 31.98
C GLN A 240 -15.19 7.53 31.59
N LEU A 241 -16.19 6.72 31.23
CA LEU A 241 -17.55 7.23 30.98
C LEU A 241 -18.15 7.75 32.29
N VAL A 242 -18.05 6.96 33.36
CA VAL A 242 -18.48 7.35 34.71
C VAL A 242 -17.76 8.63 35.15
N SER A 243 -16.44 8.71 34.92
CA SER A 243 -15.66 9.92 35.24
C SER A 243 -16.10 11.15 34.44
N LYS A 244 -16.44 11.00 33.16
CA LYS A 244 -16.96 12.10 32.34
C LYS A 244 -18.35 12.52 32.79
N CYS A 245 -19.24 11.58 33.09
CA CYS A 245 -20.55 11.87 33.65
C CYS A 245 -20.44 12.62 34.98
N HIS A 246 -19.58 12.18 35.89
CA HIS A 246 -19.33 12.86 37.15
C HIS A 246 -18.79 14.28 36.94
N SER A 247 -17.91 14.49 35.95
CA SER A 247 -17.39 15.82 35.61
C SER A 247 -18.49 16.77 35.14
N ILE A 248 -19.37 16.30 34.25
CA ILE A 248 -20.48 17.11 33.71
C ILE A 248 -21.47 17.48 34.81
N ILE A 249 -21.81 16.53 35.69
CA ILE A 249 -22.68 16.78 36.84
C ILE A 249 -22.07 17.80 37.80
N GLN A 250 -20.78 17.66 38.10
CA GLN A 250 -20.06 18.56 38.99
C GLN A 250 -19.97 19.98 38.41
N GLU A 251 -19.77 20.10 37.10
CA GLU A 251 -19.74 21.39 36.40
C GLU A 251 -21.11 22.07 36.41
N GLY A 252 -22.18 21.32 36.10
CA GLY A 252 -23.56 21.82 36.17
C GLY A 252 -23.95 22.30 37.57
N LEU A 253 -23.58 21.55 38.61
CA LEU A 253 -23.81 21.95 40.00
C LEU A 253 -23.08 23.25 40.34
N ALA A 254 -21.82 23.38 39.93
CA ALA A 254 -21.02 24.58 40.20
C ALA A 254 -21.62 25.82 39.52
N ILE A 255 -22.14 25.69 38.29
CA ILE A 255 -22.82 26.77 37.56
C ILE A 255 -24.06 27.22 38.33
N ILE A 256 -24.95 26.30 38.71
CA ILE A 256 -26.21 26.63 39.41
C ILE A 256 -25.95 27.30 40.77
N ILE A 257 -24.98 26.80 41.53
CA ILE A 257 -24.65 27.37 42.84
C ILE A 257 -24.08 28.78 42.70
N LYS A 258 -23.23 29.00 41.69
CA LYS A 258 -22.67 30.32 41.39
C LYS A 258 -23.76 31.32 41.00
N GLU A 259 -24.72 30.91 40.18
CA GLU A 259 -25.85 31.74 39.76
C GLU A 259 -26.80 32.07 40.92
N LYS A 260 -27.15 31.07 41.75
CA LYS A 260 -28.19 31.21 42.78
C LYS A 260 -27.70 31.91 44.06
N TYR A 261 -26.43 31.69 44.44
CA TYR A 261 -25.90 32.14 45.74
C TYR A 261 -24.76 33.16 45.62
N GLN A 262 -24.31 33.51 44.41
CA GLN A 262 -23.20 34.45 44.16
C GLN A 262 -21.92 34.14 44.96
N ASN A 263 -21.75 32.88 45.35
CA ASN A 263 -20.64 32.40 46.17
C ASN A 263 -19.78 31.42 45.37
N ASP A 264 -18.46 31.63 45.40
CA ASP A 264 -17.45 30.75 44.77
C ASP A 264 -17.13 29.53 45.66
N SER A 265 -18.10 29.06 46.45
CA SER A 265 -17.92 27.86 47.26
C SER A 265 -17.81 26.64 46.36
N ASN A 266 -16.65 25.97 46.38
CA ASN A 266 -16.40 24.73 45.63
C ASN A 266 -17.16 23.55 46.26
N VAL A 267 -18.47 23.50 46.02
CA VAL A 267 -19.35 22.44 46.50
C VAL A 267 -19.14 21.20 45.66
N ARG A 268 -18.60 20.15 46.28
CA ARG A 268 -18.37 18.86 45.63
C ARG A 268 -19.61 17.99 45.73
N MET A 269 -19.94 17.32 44.62
CA MET A 269 -21.05 16.38 44.54
C MET A 269 -20.84 15.22 45.52
N ASN A 270 -21.87 14.90 46.30
CA ASN A 270 -21.87 13.78 47.24
C ASN A 270 -23.00 12.82 46.91
N TYR A 271 -22.64 11.66 46.39
CA TYR A 271 -23.61 10.63 45.98
C TYR A 271 -24.10 9.78 47.17
N ASN A 272 -23.29 9.59 48.22
CA ASN A 272 -23.64 8.76 49.37
C ASN A 272 -24.70 9.41 50.27
N ASN A 273 -24.69 10.75 50.37
CA ASN A 273 -25.67 11.52 51.13
C ASN A 273 -26.28 12.63 50.26
N TYR A 274 -26.76 12.24 49.07
CA TYR A 274 -27.24 13.17 48.06
C TYR A 274 -28.39 14.07 48.57
N GLU A 275 -29.39 13.46 49.20
CA GLU A 275 -30.59 14.16 49.64
C GLU A 275 -30.27 15.27 50.66
N GLY A 276 -29.58 14.93 51.77
CA GLY A 276 -29.29 15.89 52.82
C GLY A 276 -28.22 16.93 52.44
N SER A 277 -27.19 16.53 51.68
CA SER A 277 -26.06 17.42 51.41
C SER A 277 -26.21 18.29 50.16
N ILE A 278 -27.04 17.87 49.19
CA ILE A 278 -27.26 18.59 47.93
C ILE A 278 -28.69 19.12 47.83
N VAL A 279 -29.70 18.25 47.95
CA VAL A 279 -31.11 18.62 47.72
C VAL A 279 -31.62 19.54 48.82
N GLU A 280 -31.53 19.13 50.10
CA GLU A 280 -32.04 19.92 51.22
C GLU A 280 -31.24 21.22 51.41
N ARG A 281 -29.91 21.16 51.21
CA ARG A 281 -29.01 22.29 51.52
C ARG A 281 -28.98 23.36 50.43
N TYR A 282 -29.01 22.96 49.15
CA TYR A 282 -28.88 23.88 48.02
C TYR A 282 -30.15 23.96 47.15
N GLY A 283 -31.13 23.08 47.37
CA GLY A 283 -32.38 23.05 46.60
C GLY A 283 -32.14 22.72 45.13
N VAL A 284 -31.17 21.84 44.83
CA VAL A 284 -30.81 21.43 43.47
C VAL A 284 -31.03 19.92 43.32
N ALA A 285 -31.83 19.53 42.33
CA ALA A 285 -32.17 18.14 42.05
C ALA A 285 -31.62 17.68 40.68
N LEU A 286 -31.08 16.46 40.63
CA LEU A 286 -30.71 15.76 39.39
C LEU A 286 -31.96 15.12 38.81
N VAL A 287 -32.28 15.44 37.56
CA VAL A 287 -33.47 14.91 36.87
C VAL A 287 -33.05 13.97 35.75
N GLY A 288 -33.70 12.81 35.65
CA GLY A 288 -33.47 11.83 34.59
C GLY A 288 -32.28 10.90 34.81
N TRP A 289 -31.77 10.81 36.05
CA TRP A 289 -30.79 9.79 36.42
C TRP A 289 -31.48 8.43 36.63
N PRO A 290 -30.92 7.31 36.16
CA PRO A 290 -31.53 6.00 36.36
C PRO A 290 -31.39 5.53 37.81
N ASP A 291 -32.50 5.56 38.56
CA ASP A 291 -32.61 5.15 39.98
C ASP A 291 -32.27 3.67 40.24
N ASN A 292 -32.09 2.89 39.17
CA ASN A 292 -32.01 1.44 39.15
C ASN A 292 -30.61 0.88 38.85
N LEU A 293 -29.55 1.71 38.82
CA LEU A 293 -28.18 1.28 38.49
C LEU A 293 -27.17 1.23 39.65
N LEU A 294 -27.55 1.54 40.89
CA LEU A 294 -26.71 1.29 42.07
C LEU A 294 -27.57 0.85 43.28
N PRO A 295 -27.16 -0.16 44.07
CA PRO A 295 -27.58 -0.23 45.46
C PRO A 295 -26.88 0.88 46.23
N VAL A 296 -27.65 1.58 47.06
CA VAL A 296 -27.19 2.56 48.06
C VAL A 296 -26.14 1.95 48.99
#